data_AF-A0A4C1XA81-F1
#
_entry.id   AF-A0A4C1XA81-F1
#
_cell.length_a   1.000
_cell.length_b   1.000
_cell.length_c   1.000
_cell.angle_alpha   90.00
_cell.angle_beta   90.00
_cell.angle_gamma   90.00
#
_symmetry.space_group_name_H-M   'P 1'
#
loop_
_entity.id
_entity.type
_entity.pdbx_description
1 polymer ?
#
loop_
_entity_poly.entity_id
_entity_poly.type
_entity_poly.pdbx_seq_one_letter_code
_entity_poly.pdbx_strand_id
1 'polypeptide(L)' 'MSTRPGLSGEQVVGALGDAWAHRCNKRILLSRPEGALITGERIAAVLKSCDSPQNVAQFQITKEGIRDIQ' A
#
# COMPACT_ATOMS: atom_id res chain seq x y z
N MET A 1 -7.47 -10.15 1.56
CA MET A 1 -7.67 -9.68 0.16
C MET A 1 -6.31 -9.64 -0.51
N SER A 2 -6.09 -10.41 -1.58
CA SER A 2 -4.80 -10.49 -2.26
C SER A 2 -4.80 -9.65 -3.54
N THR A 3 -3.71 -8.93 -3.78
CA THR A 3 -3.46 -8.20 -5.03
C THR A 3 -2.90 -9.15 -6.07
N ARG A 4 -3.23 -8.92 -7.35
CA ARG A 4 -2.72 -9.71 -8.49
C ARG A 4 -1.85 -8.83 -9.38
N PRO A 5 -0.73 -9.31 -9.91
CA PRO A 5 -0.01 -8.62 -10.96
C PRO A 5 -0.92 -8.49 -12.20
N GLY A 6 -1.01 -7.29 -12.78
CA GLY A 6 -1.75 -7.06 -14.02
C GLY A 6 -1.10 -7.78 -15.21
N LEU A 7 -1.92 -8.21 -16.17
CA LEU A 7 -1.48 -8.96 -17.36
C LEU A 7 -0.70 -8.11 -18.38
N SER A 8 -0.69 -6.79 -18.25
CA SER A 8 -0.09 -5.85 -19.23
C SER A 8 0.93 -4.88 -18.63
N GLY A 9 1.44 -5.18 -17.43
CA GLY A 9 2.42 -4.34 -16.73
C GLY A 9 2.39 -4.64 -15.25
N GLU A 10 3.48 -4.30 -14.56
CA GLU A 10 3.74 -4.50 -13.12
C GLU A 10 2.77 -3.74 -12.19
N GLN A 11 1.57 -3.40 -12.67
CA GLN A 11 0.57 -2.70 -11.90
C GLN A 11 -0.15 -3.67 -10.96
N VAL A 12 -0.16 -3.28 -9.69
CA VAL A 12 -0.87 -3.98 -8.63
C VAL A 12 -2.37 -3.77 -8.80
N VAL A 13 -3.07 -4.80 -9.28
CA VAL A 13 -4.53 -4.78 -9.47
C VAL A 13 -5.21 -5.20 -8.18
N GLY A 14 -6.17 -4.39 -7.72
CA GLY A 14 -6.99 -4.72 -6.55
C GLY A 14 -7.80 -5.98 -6.81
N ALA A 15 -8.11 -6.74 -5.75
CA ALA A 15 -8.86 -8.00 -5.86
C ALA A 15 -10.18 -7.88 -6.65
N LEU A 16 -10.82 -6.69 -6.59
CA LEU A 16 -12.10 -6.36 -7.21
C LEU A 16 -11.99 -5.84 -8.66
N GLY A 17 -10.79 -5.87 -9.26
CA GLY A 17 -10.55 -5.50 -10.65
C GLY A 17 -10.64 -4.00 -10.95
N ASP A 18 -10.58 -3.67 -12.23
CA ASP A 18 -10.43 -2.29 -12.71
C ASP A 18 -11.65 -1.41 -12.41
N ALA A 19 -12.86 -1.98 -12.48
CA ALA A 19 -14.09 -1.25 -12.15
C ALA A 19 -14.04 -0.65 -10.73
N TRP A 20 -13.46 -1.37 -9.78
CA TRP A 20 -13.27 -0.88 -8.41
C TRP A 20 -12.11 0.11 -8.30
N ALA A 21 -11.03 -0.10 -9.06
CA ALA A 21 -9.90 0.82 -9.16
C ALA A 21 -10.30 2.19 -9.73
N HIS A 22 -11.26 2.23 -10.65
CA HIS A 22 -11.77 3.48 -11.22
C HIS A 22 -12.62 4.30 -10.24
N ARG A 23 -13.45 3.65 -9.40
CA ARG A 23 -14.37 4.34 -8.48
C ARG A 23 -13.72 4.99 -7.26
N CYS A 24 -12.62 4.44 -6.75
CA CYS A 24 -11.95 4.97 -5.56
C CYS A 24 -11.07 6.18 -5.90
N ASN A 25 -11.06 7.23 -5.07
CA ASN A 25 -10.25 8.44 -5.34
C ASN A 25 -8.83 8.35 -4.78
N LYS A 26 -8.61 7.51 -3.77
CA LYS A 26 -7.31 7.23 -3.15
C LYS A 26 -7.10 5.74 -2.98
N ARG A 27 -5.89 5.25 -3.25
CA ARG A 27 -5.47 3.85 -3.06
C ARG A 27 -4.08 3.80 -2.46
N ILE A 28 -3.90 2.97 -1.45
CA ILE A 28 -2.62 2.75 -0.78
C ILE A 28 -2.32 1.25 -0.80
N LEU A 29 -1.10 0.90 -1.20
CA LEU A 29 -0.54 -0.44 -1.06
C LEU A 29 0.16 -0.54 0.29
N LEU A 30 -0.24 -1.51 1.10
CA LEU A 30 0.43 -1.84 2.35
C LEU A 30 1.25 -3.11 2.17
N SER A 31 2.53 -3.05 2.50
CA SER A 31 3.42 -4.20 2.44
C SER A 31 4.28 -4.31 3.70
N ARG A 32 4.82 -5.51 3.93
CA ARG A 32 5.88 -5.72 4.91
C ARG A 32 7.21 -5.72 4.16
N PRO A 33 8.20 -4.89 4.55
CA PRO A 33 9.50 -4.90 3.92
C PRO A 33 10.18 -6.26 4.11
N GLU A 34 10.85 -6.72 3.05
CA GLU A 34 11.73 -7.89 3.13
C GLU A 34 12.94 -7.53 3.99
N GLY A 35 13.30 -8.39 4.94
CA GLY A 35 14.39 -8.11 5.89
C GLY A 35 14.04 -7.13 7.03
N ALA A 36 12.76 -6.81 7.25
CA ALA A 36 12.33 -5.97 8.36
C ALA A 36 12.93 -6.43 9.71
N LEU A 37 13.80 -5.57 10.28
CA LEU A 37 14.49 -5.84 11.55
C LEU A 37 13.54 -5.72 12.75
N ILE A 38 12.54 -4.85 12.64
CA ILE A 38 11.57 -4.58 13.70
C ILE A 38 10.27 -5.34 13.41
N THR A 39 9.79 -6.07 14.43
CA THR A 39 8.50 -6.76 14.36
C THR A 39 7.38 -5.73 14.35
N GLY A 40 6.85 -5.40 13.17
CA GLY A 40 5.77 -4.42 13.04
C GLY A 40 5.99 -3.37 11.97
N GLU A 41 7.21 -3.25 11.44
CA GLU A 41 7.54 -2.34 10.34
C GLU A 41 6.73 -2.66 9.08
N ARG A 42 6.19 -1.61 8.44
CA ARG A 42 5.34 -1.67 7.26
C ARG A 42 5.64 -0.50 6.34
N ILE A 43 5.34 -0.69 5.07
CA ILE A 43 5.43 0.33 4.03
C ILE A 43 4.04 0.62 3.51
N ALA A 44 3.74 1.90 3.29
CA ALA A 44 2.55 2.40 2.61
C ALA A 44 2.98 3.14 1.35
N ALA A 45 2.53 2.69 0.18
CA ALA A 45 2.79 3.34 -1.10
C ALA A 45 1.49 3.83 -1.75
N VAL A 46 1.45 5.07 -2.21
CA VAL A 46 0.28 5.62 -2.90
C VAL A 46 0.20 5.05 -4.32
N LEU A 47 -0.87 4.29 -4.61
CA LEU A 47 -1.14 3.75 -5.94
C LEU A 47 -2.08 4.63 -6.78
N LYS A 48 -2.92 5.44 -6.11
CA LYS A 48 -3.83 6.40 -6.75
C LYS A 48 -4.09 7.55 -5.77
N SER A 49 -4.01 8.77 -6.24
CA SER A 49 -4.55 9.96 -5.57
C SER A 49 -4.92 11.01 -6.61
N CYS A 50 -5.91 11.84 -6.31
CA CYS A 50 -6.35 12.93 -7.19
C CYS A 50 -5.74 14.30 -6.83
N ASP A 51 -5.08 14.40 -5.67
CA ASP A 51 -4.67 15.66 -5.05
C ASP A 51 -3.28 15.57 -4.37
N SER A 52 -2.63 14.41 -4.44
CA SER A 52 -1.37 14.14 -3.73
C SER A 52 -0.40 13.42 -4.67
N PRO A 53 0.90 13.71 -4.60
CA PRO A 53 1.90 13.00 -5.40
C PRO A 53 1.99 11.52 -5.00
N GLN A 54 2.55 10.69 -5.88
CA GLN A 54 2.97 9.36 -5.50
C GLN A 54 4.08 9.47 -4.45
N ASN A 55 3.90 8.78 -3.33
CA ASN A 55 4.87 8.76 -2.25
C ASN A 55 4.86 7.40 -1.56
N VAL A 56 5.96 7.11 -0.86
CA VAL A 56 6.15 5.93 -0.05
C VAL A 56 6.49 6.39 1.37
N ALA A 57 5.76 5.88 2.35
CA ALA A 57 5.99 6.15 3.76
C ALA A 57 6.19 4.84 4.52
N GLN A 58 6.99 4.90 5.57
CA GLN A 58 7.15 3.79 6.51
C GLN A 58 6.35 4.07 7.78
N PHE A 59 5.81 3.03 8.38
CA PHE A 59 5.12 3.08 9.66
C PHE A 59 5.32 1.77 10.41
N GLN A 60 5.02 1.76 11.70
CA GLN A 60 5.07 0.55 12.51
C GLN A 60 3.72 0.24 13.15
N ILE A 61 3.41 -1.05 13.26
CA ILE A 61 2.26 -1.56 14.01
C ILE A 61 2.75 -1.99 15.40
N THR A 62 2.31 -1.27 16.41
CA THR A 62 2.58 -1.51 17.84
C THR A 62 1.37 -2.14 18.53
N LYS A 63 1.47 -2.47 19.82
CA LYS A 63 0.32 -2.96 20.59
C LYS A 63 -0.78 -1.90 20.74
N GLU A 64 -0.39 -0.63 20.72
CA GLU A 64 -1.25 0.53 20.85
C GLU A 64 -1.79 1.03 19.49
N GLY A 65 -1.40 0.40 18.38
CA GLY A 65 -1.84 0.75 17.03
C GLY A 65 -0.71 1.23 16.12
N ILE A 66 -1.06 2.05 15.12
CA ILE A 66 -0.11 2.57 14.11
C ILE A 66 0.69 3.73 14.70
N ARG A 67 2.01 3.68 14.54
CA ARG A 67 2.95 4.72 14.96
C ARG A 67 3.95 5.03 13.86
N ASP A 68 4.57 6.20 13.99
CA ASP A 68 5.71 6.60 13.16
C ASP A 68 6.93 5.74 13.48
N ILE A 69 7.85 5.67 12.52
CA ILE A 69 9.19 5.13 12.72
C ILE A 69 10.13 6.32 12.92
N GLN A 70 11.01 6.24 13.92
CA GLN A 70 12.04 7.25 14.19
C GLN A 70 13.22 7.11 13.23
#